data_AF-A0A917I612-F1
#
_entry.id   AF-A0A917I612-F1
#
_cell.length_a   1.000
_cell.length_b   1.000
_cell.length_c   1.000
_cell.angle_alpha   90.00
_cell.angle_beta   90.00
_cell.angle_gamma   90.00
#
_symmetry.space_group_name_H-M   'P 1'
#
loop_
_entity.id
_entity.type
_entity.pdbx_description
1 polymer ?
#
loop_
_entity_poly.entity_id
_entity_poly.type
_entity_poly.pdbx_seq_one_letter_code
_entity_poly.pdbx_strand_id
1 'polypeptide(L)'
;MSEFICPQQGSRPSARGREAKSYLRADGTCSYCGSITEQAFFAAVEAGLEVTPTDKSYKVYVDVPEERAGQPRVVSVTGGDDQPGPDWIPADPAHLEASGWMGGGYNWMQLAPRGATRQAKFYLEHLSYEGQIRFVALVNAKGMQLAYPGFFYVAPFFCEPVRKGSVA
;
A
#
# COMPACT_ATOMS: atom_id res chain seq x y z
N MET A 1 -11.48 7.34 16.60
CA MET A 1 -10.55 6.58 15.72
C MET A 1 -10.15 5.34 16.48
N SER A 2 -10.26 4.15 15.89
CA SER A 2 -9.83 2.93 16.56
C SER A 2 -8.30 2.87 16.59
N GLU A 3 -7.73 2.80 17.79
CA GLU A 3 -6.29 2.60 17.98
C GLU A 3 -5.94 1.13 17.73
N PHE A 4 -4.78 0.88 17.12
CA PHE A 4 -4.24 -0.47 16.97
C PHE A 4 -2.72 -0.45 16.90
N ILE A 5 -2.10 -1.60 17.09
CA ILE A 5 -0.65 -1.77 16.94
C ILE A 5 -0.36 -2.19 15.51
N CYS A 6 0.36 -1.37 14.74
CA CYS A 6 0.77 -1.76 13.40
C CYS A 6 1.94 -2.76 13.48
N PRO A 7 1.82 -3.96 12.89
CA PRO A 7 2.85 -5.01 12.98
C PRO A 7 4.21 -4.56 12.42
N GLN A 8 4.21 -3.66 11.43
CA GLN A 8 5.42 -3.10 10.83
C GLN A 8 6.21 -2.18 11.77
N GLN A 9 5.67 -1.80 12.94
CA GLN A 9 6.44 -1.02 13.92
C GLN A 9 7.56 -1.85 14.56
N GLY A 10 7.36 -3.15 14.76
CA GLY A 10 8.38 -4.02 15.35
C GLY A 10 9.53 -4.36 14.39
N SER A 11 9.31 -4.24 13.08
CA SER A 11 10.28 -4.65 12.05
C SER A 11 11.40 -3.64 11.81
N ARG A 12 11.23 -2.37 12.22
CA ARG A 12 12.25 -1.33 12.06
C ARG A 12 13.09 -1.14 13.34
N PRO A 13 14.43 -1.26 13.28
CA PRO A 13 15.29 -1.01 14.43
C PRO A 13 15.06 0.37 15.08
N SER A 14 14.78 1.39 14.27
CA SER A 14 14.55 2.78 14.72
C SER A 14 13.21 3.00 15.43
N ALA A 15 12.29 2.04 15.37
CA ALA A 15 11.00 2.10 16.05
C ALA A 15 11.03 1.41 17.44
N ARG A 16 12.12 0.69 17.78
CA ARG A 16 12.28 0.06 19.09
C ARG A 16 12.29 1.14 20.19
N GLY A 17 11.36 1.03 21.14
CA GLY A 17 11.26 1.91 22.31
C GLY A 17 10.28 3.08 22.17
N ARG A 18 9.58 3.23 21.05
CA ARG A 18 8.42 4.14 20.97
C ARG A 18 7.14 3.31 20.98
N GLU A 19 6.33 3.44 22.03
CA GLU A 19 4.91 3.01 22.03
C GLU A 19 4.07 3.91 21.11
N ALA A 20 4.48 4.02 19.84
CA ALA A 20 3.77 4.83 18.88
C ALA A 20 2.48 4.12 18.50
N LYS A 21 1.35 4.46 19.12
CA LYS A 21 0.04 3.94 18.70
C LYS A 21 -0.19 4.26 17.22
N SER A 22 -0.65 3.26 16.45
CA SER A 22 -1.15 3.50 15.09
C SER A 22 -2.66 3.72 15.11
N TYR A 23 -3.15 4.41 14.10
CA TYR A 23 -4.57 4.67 13.90
C TYR A 23 -4.91 4.55 12.41
N LEU A 24 -6.17 4.32 12.12
CA LEU A 24 -6.67 4.39 10.75
C LEU A 24 -6.89 5.86 10.39
N ARG A 25 -6.33 6.29 9.26
CA ARG A 25 -6.61 7.58 8.65
C ARG A 25 -8.05 7.62 8.12
N ALA A 26 -8.51 8.81 7.74
CA ALA A 26 -9.83 9.01 7.16
C ALA A 26 -10.07 8.17 5.89
N ASP A 27 -9.01 7.85 5.14
CA ASP A 27 -9.04 7.01 3.94
C ASP A 27 -8.95 5.50 4.21
N GLY A 28 -9.05 5.09 5.49
CA GLY A 28 -8.96 3.69 5.90
C GLY A 28 -7.55 3.09 5.83
N THR A 29 -6.50 3.89 5.67
CA THR A 29 -5.11 3.40 5.70
C THR A 29 -4.45 3.55 7.06
N CYS A 30 -3.54 2.62 7.38
CA CYS A 30 -2.72 2.68 8.58
C CYS A 30 -1.82 3.92 8.58
N SER A 31 -1.87 4.72 9.64
CA SER A 31 -1.07 5.94 9.78
C SER A 31 0.44 5.71 9.78
N TYR A 32 0.89 4.50 10.13
CA TYR A 32 2.30 4.12 10.15
C TYR A 32 2.80 3.55 8.81
N CYS A 33 2.20 2.45 8.32
CA CYS A 33 2.71 1.73 7.14
C CYS A 33 1.96 2.07 5.84
N GLY A 34 0.82 2.75 5.91
CA GLY A 34 -0.05 3.03 4.78
C GLY A 34 -0.80 1.81 4.23
N SER A 35 -0.85 0.69 4.97
CA SER A 35 -1.66 -0.47 4.60
C SER A 35 -3.14 -0.13 4.61
N ILE A 36 -3.93 -0.59 3.64
CA ILE A 36 -5.38 -0.68 3.79
C ILE A 36 -5.74 -1.71 4.88
N THR A 37 -6.99 -1.68 5.35
CA THR A 37 -7.51 -2.65 6.32
C THR A 37 -7.69 -4.04 5.69
N GLU A 38 -7.72 -5.08 6.53
CA GLU A 38 -8.05 -6.45 6.13
C GLU A 38 -9.41 -6.51 5.41
N GLN A 39 -10.42 -5.82 5.94
CA GLN A 39 -11.75 -5.76 5.33
C GLN A 39 -11.71 -5.13 3.93
N ALA A 40 -10.99 -4.01 3.75
CA ALA A 40 -10.86 -3.36 2.46
C ALA A 40 -10.08 -4.21 1.45
N PHE A 41 -9.05 -4.94 1.92
CA PHE A 41 -8.30 -5.87 1.10
C PHE A 41 -9.19 -7.00 0.56
N PHE A 42 -9.93 -7.70 1.44
CA PHE A 42 -10.80 -8.78 1.00
C PHE A 42 -11.96 -8.30 0.13
N ALA A 43 -12.57 -7.15 0.44
CA ALA A 43 -13.61 -6.58 -0.40
C ALA A 43 -13.10 -6.28 -1.82
N ALA A 44 -11.86 -5.79 -1.95
CA ALA A 44 -11.23 -5.58 -3.26
C ALA A 44 -11.00 -6.89 -4.03
N VAL A 45 -10.51 -7.93 -3.34
CA VAL A 45 -10.31 -9.26 -3.93
C VAL A 45 -11.64 -9.86 -4.39
N GLU A 46 -12.69 -9.77 -3.59
CA GLU A 46 -14.03 -10.28 -3.92
C GLU A 46 -14.68 -9.53 -5.08
N ALA A 47 -14.37 -8.25 -5.24
CA ALA A 47 -14.76 -7.45 -6.40
C ALA A 47 -13.98 -7.81 -7.67
N GLY A 48 -13.05 -8.78 -7.61
CA GLY A 48 -12.21 -9.19 -8.74
C GLY A 48 -11.12 -8.18 -9.08
N LEU A 49 -10.74 -7.31 -8.14
CA LEU A 49 -9.64 -6.37 -8.37
C LEU A 49 -8.30 -7.09 -8.38
N GLU A 50 -7.40 -6.61 -9.23
CA GLU A 50 -6.11 -7.24 -9.46
C GLU A 50 -5.18 -7.05 -8.25
N VAL A 51 -4.62 -8.16 -7.76
CA VAL A 51 -3.62 -8.21 -6.70
C VAL A 51 -2.24 -8.38 -7.35
N THR A 52 -1.36 -7.41 -7.15
CA THR A 52 0.03 -7.47 -7.60
C THR A 52 0.94 -8.03 -6.50
N PRO A 53 1.50 -9.24 -6.67
CA PRO A 53 2.51 -9.77 -5.76
C PRO A 53 3.78 -8.90 -5.79
N THR A 54 4.53 -8.91 -4.69
CA THR A 54 5.85 -8.26 -4.65
C THR A 54 6.95 -9.30 -4.47
N ASP A 55 8.20 -8.87 -4.54
CA ASP A 55 9.39 -9.63 -4.18
C ASP A 55 9.51 -9.91 -2.66
N LYS A 56 8.46 -9.57 -1.89
CA LYS A 56 8.42 -9.68 -0.43
C LYS A 56 7.25 -10.56 -0.01
N SER A 57 7.53 -11.52 0.87
CA SER A 57 6.54 -12.46 1.44
C SER A 57 5.49 -11.81 2.35
N TYR A 58 5.58 -10.51 2.62
CA TYR A 58 4.74 -9.82 3.61
C TYR A 58 3.96 -8.64 3.04
N LYS A 59 4.01 -8.37 1.73
CA LYS A 59 3.36 -7.21 1.11
C LYS A 59 2.84 -7.52 -0.28
N VAL A 60 1.64 -7.02 -0.57
CA VAL A 60 1.04 -7.00 -1.90
C VAL A 60 0.53 -5.59 -2.22
N TYR A 61 0.24 -5.34 -3.49
CA TYR A 61 -0.58 -4.20 -3.91
C TYR A 61 -1.90 -4.68 -4.48
N VAL A 62 -2.93 -3.85 -4.38
CA VAL A 62 -4.24 -4.09 -5.01
C VAL A 62 -4.62 -2.84 -5.79
N ASP A 63 -5.03 -3.01 -7.04
CA ASP A 63 -5.46 -1.92 -7.90
C ASP A 63 -6.90 -1.53 -7.55
N VAL A 64 -7.04 -0.50 -6.73
CA VAL A 64 -8.36 0.00 -6.28
C VAL A 64 -8.74 1.27 -7.02
N PRO A 65 -10.04 1.56 -7.18
CA PRO A 65 -10.50 2.85 -7.71
C PRO A 65 -9.90 4.02 -6.93
N GLU A 66 -9.45 5.04 -7.65
CA GLU A 66 -8.99 6.30 -7.07
C GLU A 66 -10.17 7.27 -7.02
N GLU A 67 -10.69 7.51 -5.82
CA GLU A 67 -11.83 8.41 -5.59
C GLU A 67 -11.56 9.85 -6.07
N ARG A 68 -10.28 10.22 -6.17
CA ARG A 68 -9.82 11.52 -6.65
C ARG A 68 -9.31 11.47 -8.10
N ALA A 69 -9.76 10.51 -8.91
CA ALA A 69 -9.35 10.40 -10.30
C ALA A 69 -9.52 11.74 -11.04
N GLY A 70 -8.51 12.11 -11.83
CA GLY A 70 -8.46 13.39 -12.53
C GLY A 70 -8.01 14.60 -11.69
N GLN A 71 -8.11 14.56 -10.35
CA GLN A 71 -7.57 15.64 -9.51
C GLN A 71 -6.04 15.69 -9.59
N PRO A 72 -5.42 16.88 -9.47
CA PRO A 72 -3.97 17.00 -9.49
C PRO A 72 -3.34 16.25 -8.31
N ARG A 73 -2.19 15.62 -8.55
CA ARG A 73 -1.28 15.10 -7.53
C ARG A 73 0.13 15.61 -7.77
N VAL A 74 0.85 15.87 -6.69
CA VAL A 74 2.29 16.11 -6.73
C VAL A 74 2.98 14.83 -7.16
N VAL A 75 3.70 14.87 -8.28
CA VAL A 75 4.50 13.73 -8.79
C VAL A 75 6.00 13.93 -8.57
N SER A 76 6.44 15.17 -8.42
CA SER A 76 7.85 15.53 -8.21
C SER A 76 7.95 16.86 -7.48
N VAL A 77 9.02 17.03 -6.69
CA VAL A 77 9.37 18.27 -5.98
C VAL A 77 10.88 18.48 -6.03
N THR A 78 11.32 19.74 -6.01
CA THR A 78 12.75 20.08 -5.86
C THR A 78 12.94 21.41 -5.13
N GLY A 79 14.08 21.55 -4.46
CA GLY A 79 14.50 22.76 -3.74
C GLY A 79 15.52 23.63 -4.49
N GLY A 80 15.80 23.33 -5.76
CA GLY A 80 16.68 24.18 -6.58
C GLY A 80 16.08 25.57 -6.82
N ASP A 81 16.92 26.59 -6.93
CA ASP A 81 16.46 27.95 -7.22
C ASP A 81 15.96 28.08 -8.66
N ASP A 82 16.61 27.38 -9.60
CA ASP A 82 16.22 27.37 -11.00
C ASP A 82 15.04 26.43 -11.29
N GLN A 83 14.14 26.88 -12.17
CA GLN A 83 13.02 26.08 -12.65
C GLN A 83 13.54 24.88 -13.48
N PRO A 84 13.28 23.62 -13.08
CA PRO A 84 13.88 22.47 -13.76
C PRO A 84 13.34 22.21 -15.17
N GLY A 85 12.16 22.74 -15.51
CA GLY A 85 11.54 22.56 -16.81
C GLY A 85 10.17 23.23 -16.92
N PRO A 86 9.56 23.26 -18.12
CA PRO A 86 8.35 24.04 -18.40
C PRO A 86 7.11 23.57 -17.63
N ASP A 87 7.03 22.28 -17.29
CA ASP A 87 5.90 21.70 -16.54
C ASP A 87 6.04 21.83 -15.02
N TRP A 88 7.13 22.46 -14.55
CA TRP A 88 7.33 22.74 -13.14
C TRP A 88 6.68 24.06 -12.78
N ILE A 89 5.94 24.10 -11.68
CA ILE A 89 5.32 25.31 -11.14
C ILE A 89 5.91 25.62 -9.76
N PRO A 90 5.84 26.88 -9.30
CA PRO A 90 6.23 27.21 -7.94
C PRO A 90 5.53 26.29 -6.93
N ALA A 91 6.28 25.82 -5.95
CA ALA A 91 5.75 24.94 -4.92
C ALA A 91 4.63 25.63 -4.13
N ASP A 92 3.45 25.02 -4.10
CA ASP A 92 2.31 25.48 -3.33
C ASP A 92 2.18 24.67 -2.03
N PRO A 93 2.27 25.32 -0.85
CA PRO A 93 2.09 24.66 0.44
C PRO A 93 0.83 23.81 0.53
N ALA A 94 -0.29 24.23 -0.05
CA ALA A 94 -1.56 23.49 0.02
C ALA A 94 -1.47 22.15 -0.72
N HIS A 95 -0.82 22.13 -1.90
CA HIS A 95 -0.60 20.89 -2.67
C HIS A 95 0.42 19.97 -2.00
N LEU A 96 1.48 20.53 -1.40
CA LEU A 96 2.50 19.77 -0.67
C LEU A 96 1.91 19.10 0.58
N GLU A 97 1.11 19.83 1.36
CA GLU A 97 0.42 19.29 2.53
C GLU A 97 -0.55 18.17 2.13
N ALA A 98 -1.39 18.41 1.12
CA ALA A 98 -2.37 17.43 0.63
C ALA A 98 -1.72 16.16 0.04
N SER A 99 -0.46 16.23 -0.39
CA SER A 99 0.30 15.10 -0.95
C SER A 99 1.16 14.36 0.08
N GLY A 100 1.25 14.88 1.31
CA GLY A 100 2.06 14.29 2.38
C GLY A 100 3.56 14.51 2.22
N TRP A 101 3.99 15.36 1.30
CA TRP A 101 5.39 15.80 1.17
C TRP A 101 5.69 16.83 2.26
N MET A 102 5.89 16.32 3.47
CA MET A 102 6.21 17.14 4.63
C MET A 102 7.73 17.33 4.74
N GLY A 103 8.19 18.48 4.30
CA GLY A 103 9.57 18.95 4.37
C GLY A 103 9.60 20.33 3.73
N GLY A 104 10.06 21.35 4.43
CA GLY A 104 10.21 22.68 3.82
C GLY A 104 11.31 22.66 2.74
N GLY A 105 11.47 23.80 2.04
CA GLY A 105 12.56 23.98 1.10
C GLY A 105 12.32 23.41 -0.29
N TYR A 106 11.06 23.25 -0.69
CA TYR A 106 10.71 23.02 -2.10
C TYR A 106 10.38 24.36 -2.75
N ASN A 107 11.04 24.66 -3.86
CA ASN A 107 10.78 25.84 -4.67
C ASN A 107 9.88 25.49 -5.86
N TRP A 108 9.96 24.25 -6.35
CA TRP A 108 9.26 23.81 -7.54
C TRP A 108 8.58 22.46 -7.33
N MET A 109 7.44 22.27 -7.99
CA MET A 109 6.72 21.00 -8.03
C MET A 109 6.17 20.71 -9.42
N GLN A 110 5.95 19.42 -9.71
CA GLN A 110 5.17 18.98 -10.88
C GLN A 110 3.86 18.36 -10.41
N LEU A 111 2.78 18.71 -11.12
CA LEU A 111 1.48 18.11 -10.94
C LEU A 111 1.13 17.22 -12.13
N ALA A 112 0.44 16.12 -11.87
CA ALA A 112 -0.20 15.31 -12.90
C ALA A 112 -1.61 14.94 -12.44
N PRO A 113 -2.56 14.69 -13.34
CA PRO A 113 -3.85 14.14 -12.95
C PRO A 113 -3.66 12.75 -12.33
N ARG A 114 -4.45 12.45 -11.32
CA ARG A 114 -4.57 11.10 -10.77
C ARG A 114 -5.19 10.17 -11.80
N GLY A 115 -4.64 8.96 -11.91
CA GLY A 115 -5.23 7.90 -12.73
C GLY A 115 -6.57 7.41 -12.17
N ALA A 116 -7.26 6.58 -12.95
CA ALA A 116 -8.53 5.98 -12.52
C ALA A 116 -8.36 4.97 -11.37
N THR A 117 -7.17 4.38 -11.25
CA THR A 117 -6.81 3.43 -10.21
C THR A 117 -5.60 3.91 -9.42
N ARG A 118 -5.47 3.41 -8.20
CA ARG A 118 -4.28 3.54 -7.37
C ARG A 118 -3.85 2.17 -6.85
N GLN A 119 -2.54 1.99 -6.69
CA GLN A 119 -2.00 0.79 -6.06
C GLN A 119 -2.10 0.92 -4.55
N ALA A 120 -3.17 0.40 -3.97
CA ALA A 120 -3.31 0.32 -2.52
C ALA A 120 -2.36 -0.74 -1.97
N LYS A 121 -1.61 -0.38 -0.93
CA LYS A 121 -0.67 -1.29 -0.29
C LYS A 121 -1.40 -2.12 0.75
N PHE A 122 -1.11 -3.41 0.81
CA PHE A 122 -1.56 -4.27 1.91
C PHE A 122 -0.38 -5.08 2.46
N TYR A 123 -0.17 -5.00 3.78
CA TYR A 123 0.82 -5.82 4.48
C TYR A 123 0.13 -7.06 5.04
N LEU A 124 0.61 -8.24 4.66
CA LEU A 124 0.00 -9.52 5.00
C LEU A 124 0.04 -9.83 6.51
N GLU A 125 0.94 -9.17 7.26
CA GLU A 125 0.97 -9.21 8.72
C GLU A 125 -0.24 -8.55 9.38
N HIS A 126 -1.03 -7.75 8.65
CA HIS A 126 -2.29 -7.21 9.15
C HIS A 126 -3.44 -8.22 9.11
N LEU A 127 -3.25 -9.39 8.48
CA LEU A 127 -4.26 -10.43 8.49
C LEU A 127 -4.37 -11.05 9.88
N SER A 128 -5.59 -11.10 10.39
CA SER A 128 -5.99 -12.00 11.47
C SER A 128 -5.67 -13.46 11.12
N TYR A 129 -5.69 -14.35 12.11
CA TYR A 129 -5.51 -15.78 11.85
C TYR A 129 -6.56 -16.34 10.89
N GLU A 130 -7.83 -15.95 11.06
CA GLU A 130 -8.92 -16.31 10.14
C GLU A 130 -8.70 -15.71 8.75
N GLY A 131 -8.20 -14.48 8.67
CA GLY A 131 -7.79 -13.83 7.44
C GLY A 131 -6.70 -14.60 6.70
N GLN A 132 -5.70 -15.13 7.41
CA GLN A 132 -4.66 -15.97 6.80
C GLN A 132 -5.24 -17.26 6.22
N ILE A 133 -6.13 -17.95 6.94
CA ILE A 133 -6.84 -19.13 6.44
C ILE A 133 -7.64 -18.79 5.18
N ARG A 134 -8.41 -17.69 5.22
CA ARG A 134 -9.20 -17.21 4.08
C ARG A 134 -8.32 -16.88 2.88
N PHE A 135 -7.18 -16.23 3.10
CA PHE A 135 -6.22 -15.92 2.05
C PHE A 135 -5.70 -17.21 1.40
N VAL A 136 -5.28 -18.20 2.19
CA VAL A 136 -4.80 -19.49 1.68
C VAL A 136 -5.87 -20.20 0.86
N ALA A 137 -7.12 -20.21 1.35
CA ALA A 137 -8.25 -20.80 0.63
C ALA A 137 -8.45 -20.12 -0.74
N LEU A 138 -8.40 -18.79 -0.81
CA LEU A 138 -8.51 -18.04 -2.07
C LEU A 138 -7.35 -18.31 -3.03
N VAL A 139 -6.11 -18.39 -2.55
CA VAL A 139 -4.95 -18.77 -3.39
C VAL A 139 -5.16 -20.16 -3.97
N ASN A 140 -5.47 -21.15 -3.13
CA ASN A 140 -5.61 -22.54 -3.53
C ASN A 140 -6.76 -22.75 -4.51
N ALA A 141 -7.87 -22.04 -4.30
CA ALA A 141 -9.03 -22.05 -5.18
C ALA A 141 -8.84 -21.23 -6.46
N LYS A 142 -7.70 -20.53 -6.63
CA LYS A 142 -7.48 -19.53 -7.68
C LYS A 142 -8.58 -18.47 -7.73
N GLY A 143 -9.13 -18.11 -6.56
CA GLY A 143 -10.16 -17.10 -6.39
C GLY A 143 -9.63 -15.67 -6.34
N MET A 144 -8.31 -15.46 -6.45
CA MET A 144 -7.71 -14.12 -6.56
C MET A 144 -7.20 -13.88 -7.97
N GLN A 145 -7.51 -12.70 -8.52
CA GLN A 145 -6.92 -12.22 -9.76
C GLN A 145 -5.51 -11.71 -9.49
N LEU A 146 -4.50 -12.54 -9.75
CA LEU A 146 -3.10 -12.15 -9.60
C LEU A 146 -2.61 -11.46 -10.87
N ALA A 147 -2.00 -10.29 -10.71
CA ALA A 147 -1.29 -9.59 -11.79
C ALA A 147 -0.16 -10.45 -12.36
N TYR A 148 0.42 -10.04 -13.49
CA TYR A 148 1.60 -10.71 -14.06
C TYR A 148 2.69 -10.92 -12.98
N PRO A 149 3.20 -12.16 -12.81
CA PRO A 149 3.15 -13.30 -13.73
C PRO A 149 2.01 -14.31 -13.47
N GLY A 150 1.00 -13.96 -12.67
CA GLY A 150 -0.11 -14.84 -12.30
C GLY A 150 0.19 -15.74 -11.09
N PHE A 151 1.31 -15.50 -10.38
CA PHE A 151 1.71 -16.23 -9.18
C PHE A 151 2.55 -15.34 -8.26
N PHE A 152 2.66 -15.73 -6.98
CA PHE A 152 3.54 -15.06 -6.02
C PHE A 152 5.01 -15.42 -6.27
N TYR A 153 5.87 -14.42 -6.48
CA TYR A 153 7.33 -14.62 -6.60
C TYR A 153 7.93 -15.26 -5.35
N VAL A 154 7.43 -14.86 -4.18
CA VAL A 154 7.77 -15.40 -2.88
C VAL A 154 6.46 -15.72 -2.18
N ALA A 155 6.30 -16.95 -1.70
CA ALA A 155 5.11 -17.34 -0.95
C ALA A 155 4.92 -16.42 0.27
N PRO A 156 3.68 -16.07 0.64
CA PRO A 156 3.39 -15.41 1.90
C PRO A 156 4.04 -16.14 3.08
N PHE A 157 4.51 -15.41 4.09
CA PHE A 157 5.28 -16.01 5.20
C PHE A 157 4.51 -17.06 6.02
N PHE A 158 3.18 -17.09 5.93
CA PHE A 158 2.31 -18.08 6.56
C PHE A 158 1.86 -19.20 5.61
N CYS A 159 2.24 -19.14 4.32
CA CYS A 159 1.95 -20.19 3.36
C CYS A 159 3.11 -21.19 3.32
N GLU A 160 2.80 -22.48 3.41
CA GLU A 160 3.76 -23.55 3.19
C GLU A 160 3.55 -24.19 1.81
N PRO A 161 4.62 -24.37 1.01
CA PRO A 161 4.51 -25.10 -0.24
C PRO A 161 4.22 -26.58 0.02
N VAL A 162 3.31 -27.15 -0.75
CA VAL A 162 3.04 -28.60 -0.74
C VAL A 162 4.32 -29.33 -1.14
N ARG A 163 4.85 -30.18 -0.24
CA ARG A 163 6.06 -30.96 -0.53
C ARG A 163 5.73 -32.03 -1.56
N LYS A 164 6.63 -32.25 -2.51
CA LYS A 164 6.46 -33.33 -3.50
C LYS A 164 6.35 -34.68 -2.75
N GLY A 165 5.19 -35.32 -2.84
CA GLY A 165 4.90 -36.59 -2.16
C GLY A 165 4.07 -36.50 -0.88
N SER A 166 3.71 -35.30 -0.40
CA SER A 166 2.65 -35.19 0.61
C SER A 166 1.30 -35.42 -0.08
N VAL A 167 0.64 -36.53 0.25
CA VAL A 167 -0.76 -36.76 -0.09
C VAL A 167 -1.59 -35.86 0.83
N ALA A 168 -2.44 -35.03 0.24
CA ALA A 168 -3.34 -34.12 0.98
C ALA A 168 -4.49 -34.90 1.63
#